data_AF-T2GH71-F1
#
_entry.id   AF-T2GH71-F1
#
_cell.length_a   1.000
_cell.length_b   1.000
_cell.length_c   1.000
_cell.angle_alpha   90.00
_cell.angle_beta   90.00
_cell.angle_gamma   90.00
#
_symmetry.space_group_name_H-M   'P 1'
#
loop_
_entity.id
_entity.type
_entity.pdbx_description
1 polymer ?
#
loop_
_entity_poly.entity_id
_entity_poly.type
_entity_poly.pdbx_seq_one_letter_code
_entity_poly.pdbx_strand_id
1 'polypeptide(L)'
;MVVVSELEITERSLYPALKKGLEQKGFASITEIRSGDKQVDILVKKGSESFLIEVKVGNPQKKLLEGLSQAMRYSRIYETNQIMVINYPPEIRSCDPEELDETVLTAEVNVAVFTEYMNEICKTPVYKLFDELASRIEKKSRGEISLRNVIKVISEAINEIKVTLRKISEQDIEKLVNLITGRFDLFMALSELRDESEVENVAIDLISYIITNQILFYHIYSKKSGKVPELEHINSLSELIAHFDIITDINFKVIYQIDLLSILPENDEIRESLNKIIHILKLARPEKVKTRLNGQIIS
;
A
#
# COMPACT_ATOMS: atom_id res chain seq x y z
N MET A 1 -32.69 -5.32 -37.34
CA MET A 1 -31.27 -4.96 -37.14
C MET A 1 -31.02 -4.99 -35.64
N VAL A 2 -30.26 -5.98 -35.19
CA VAL A 2 -29.73 -5.99 -33.82
C VAL A 2 -28.62 -4.95 -33.81
N VAL A 3 -28.74 -3.94 -32.95
CA VAL A 3 -27.65 -3.00 -32.68
C VAL A 3 -26.53 -3.84 -32.09
N VAL A 4 -25.44 -4.02 -32.86
CA VAL A 4 -24.20 -4.55 -32.32
C VAL A 4 -23.78 -3.54 -31.25
N SER A 5 -23.90 -3.91 -29.98
CA SER A 5 -23.31 -3.12 -28.90
C SER A 5 -21.83 -2.95 -29.22
N GLU A 6 -21.34 -1.70 -29.29
CA GLU A 6 -19.91 -1.43 -29.37
C GLU A 6 -19.21 -2.25 -28.29
N LEU A 7 -18.32 -3.15 -28.71
CA LEU A 7 -17.57 -4.01 -27.80
C LEU A 7 -16.62 -3.11 -26.99
N GLU A 8 -16.94 -2.86 -25.72
CA GLU A 8 -16.07 -2.08 -24.85
C GLU A 8 -15.01 -2.99 -24.21
N ILE A 9 -13.72 -2.71 -24.45
CA ILE A 9 -12.63 -3.38 -23.78
C ILE A 9 -12.63 -3.01 -22.30
N THR A 10 -12.64 -4.02 -21.43
CA THR A 10 -12.58 -3.88 -19.97
C THR A 10 -11.22 -4.36 -19.46
N GLU A 11 -10.92 -4.13 -18.18
CA GLU A 11 -9.73 -4.70 -17.52
C GLU A 11 -9.62 -6.22 -17.78
N ARG A 12 -10.74 -6.95 -17.69
CA ARG A 12 -10.79 -8.40 -17.89
C ARG A 12 -10.42 -8.83 -19.30
N SER A 13 -10.70 -7.98 -20.30
CA SER A 13 -10.31 -8.23 -21.69
C SER A 13 -8.79 -8.24 -21.86
N LEU A 14 -8.03 -7.62 -20.95
CA LEU A 14 -6.56 -7.53 -21.01
C LEU A 14 -5.88 -8.78 -20.42
N TYR A 15 -6.58 -9.55 -19.57
CA TYR A 15 -5.97 -10.65 -18.81
C TYR A 15 -5.39 -11.77 -19.68
N PRO A 16 -6.04 -12.22 -20.77
CA PRO A 16 -5.50 -13.30 -21.61
C PRO A 16 -4.13 -12.97 -22.22
N ALA A 17 -3.97 -11.75 -22.73
CA ALA A 17 -2.73 -11.28 -23.33
C ALA A 17 -1.61 -11.13 -22.27
N LEU A 18 -1.94 -10.58 -21.09
CA LEU A 18 -1.02 -10.51 -19.95
C LEU A 18 -0.55 -11.90 -19.51
N LYS A 19 -1.49 -12.84 -19.38
CA LYS A 19 -1.22 -14.24 -19.03
C LYS A 19 -0.26 -14.88 -20.03
N LYS A 20 -0.55 -14.78 -21.33
CA LYS A 20 0.30 -15.31 -22.41
C LYS A 20 1.70 -14.70 -22.38
N GLY A 21 1.81 -13.39 -22.17
CA GLY A 21 3.09 -12.69 -22.02
C GLY A 21 3.91 -13.20 -20.82
N LEU A 22 3.27 -13.43 -19.67
CA LEU A 22 3.92 -13.98 -18.48
C LEU A 22 4.34 -15.45 -18.67
N GLU A 23 3.49 -16.28 -19.29
CA GLU A 23 3.78 -17.69 -19.57
C GLU A 23 4.98 -17.84 -20.52
N GLN A 24 5.12 -16.97 -21.51
CA GLN A 24 6.30 -16.92 -22.39
C GLN A 24 7.60 -16.63 -21.63
N LYS A 25 7.53 -16.00 -20.45
CA LYS A 25 8.69 -15.74 -19.56
C LYS A 25 8.85 -16.79 -18.46
N GLY A 26 8.11 -17.90 -18.57
CA GLY A 26 8.19 -19.04 -17.64
C GLY A 26 7.48 -18.82 -16.31
N PHE A 27 6.50 -17.91 -16.25
CA PHE A 27 5.59 -17.82 -15.11
C PHE A 27 4.40 -18.75 -15.31
N ALA A 28 4.01 -19.49 -14.27
CA ALA A 28 2.69 -20.12 -14.22
C ALA A 28 1.67 -19.07 -13.78
N SER A 29 0.59 -18.87 -14.53
CA SER A 29 -0.38 -17.81 -14.24
C SER A 29 -1.80 -18.35 -14.07
N ILE A 30 -2.49 -17.79 -13.07
CA ILE A 30 -3.91 -18.05 -12.81
C ILE A 30 -4.59 -16.70 -12.72
N THR A 31 -5.63 -16.50 -13.53
CA THR A 31 -6.44 -15.28 -13.57
C THR A 31 -7.70 -15.45 -12.73
N GLU A 32 -8.23 -14.35 -12.22
CA GLU A 32 -9.53 -14.29 -11.53
C GLU A 32 -9.66 -15.25 -10.33
N ILE A 33 -8.63 -15.30 -9.46
CA ILE A 33 -8.71 -16.16 -8.27
C ILE A 33 -9.66 -15.52 -7.25
N ARG A 34 -10.68 -16.29 -6.87
CA ARG A 34 -11.62 -15.93 -5.81
C ARG A 34 -11.24 -16.60 -4.49
N SER A 35 -11.25 -15.81 -3.43
CA SER A 35 -11.25 -16.29 -2.05
C SER A 35 -12.37 -15.57 -1.31
N GLY A 36 -13.52 -16.23 -1.16
CA GLY A 36 -14.77 -15.59 -0.73
C GLY A 36 -15.26 -14.56 -1.75
N ASP A 37 -15.65 -13.37 -1.28
CA ASP A 37 -16.13 -12.26 -2.13
C ASP A 37 -15.01 -11.45 -2.79
N LYS A 38 -13.74 -11.82 -2.56
CA LYS A 38 -12.56 -11.07 -3.01
C LYS A 38 -11.95 -11.74 -4.23
N GLN A 39 -11.76 -10.97 -5.30
CA GLN A 39 -11.19 -11.40 -6.58
C GLN A 39 -9.88 -10.67 -6.85
N VAL A 40 -8.80 -11.43 -7.03
CA VAL A 40 -7.52 -10.94 -7.58
C VAL A 40 -7.58 -11.04 -9.09
N ASP A 41 -7.05 -10.03 -9.78
CA ASP A 41 -7.02 -10.01 -11.23
C ASP A 41 -6.13 -11.14 -11.77
N ILE A 42 -4.85 -11.16 -11.38
CA ILE A 42 -3.90 -12.20 -11.79
C ILE A 42 -2.96 -12.57 -10.63
N LEU A 43 -2.83 -13.86 -10.32
CA LEU A 43 -1.77 -14.41 -9.48
C LEU A 43 -0.82 -15.19 -10.38
N VAL A 44 0.48 -14.88 -10.31
CA VAL A 44 1.51 -15.62 -11.05
C VAL A 44 2.57 -16.21 -10.15
N LYS A 45 3.17 -17.32 -10.57
CA LYS A 45 4.22 -18.03 -9.86
C LYS A 45 5.42 -18.27 -10.76
N LYS A 46 6.63 -18.12 -10.22
CA LYS A 46 7.88 -18.54 -10.87
C LYS A 46 8.77 -19.21 -9.82
N GLY A 47 8.85 -20.54 -9.87
CA GLY A 47 9.44 -21.33 -8.79
C GLY A 47 8.59 -21.25 -7.50
N SER A 48 9.22 -20.93 -6.37
CA SER A 48 8.54 -20.72 -5.08
C SER A 48 7.93 -19.32 -4.91
N GLU A 49 8.27 -18.38 -5.79
CA GLU A 49 7.81 -17.00 -5.72
C GLU A 49 6.39 -16.87 -6.27
N SER A 50 5.53 -16.14 -5.55
CA SER A 50 4.15 -15.82 -5.97
C SER A 50 3.98 -14.31 -6.06
N PHE A 51 3.39 -13.80 -7.13
CA PHE A 51 3.20 -12.38 -7.40
C PHE A 51 1.72 -12.07 -7.64
N LEU A 52 1.22 -11.02 -7.00
CA LEU A 52 -0.11 -10.47 -7.24
C LEU A 52 -0.02 -9.33 -8.24
N ILE A 53 -0.83 -9.41 -9.30
CA ILE A 53 -0.92 -8.37 -10.32
C ILE A 53 -2.35 -7.83 -10.31
N GLU A 54 -2.46 -6.51 -10.13
CA GLU A 54 -3.69 -5.75 -10.27
C GLU A 54 -3.67 -4.96 -11.57
N VAL A 55 -4.75 -5.03 -12.33
CA VAL A 55 -4.87 -4.38 -13.63
C VAL A 55 -5.91 -3.27 -13.51
N LYS A 56 -5.56 -2.09 -13.99
CA LYS A 56 -6.46 -0.92 -13.97
C LYS A 56 -6.43 -0.23 -15.32
N VAL A 57 -7.53 0.43 -15.67
CA VAL A 57 -7.60 1.35 -16.80
C VAL A 57 -8.02 2.73 -16.30
N GLY A 58 -7.27 3.77 -16.66
CA GLY A 58 -7.68 5.16 -16.44
C GLY A 58 -6.58 6.09 -15.95
N ASN A 59 -6.99 7.10 -15.17
CA ASN A 59 -6.09 8.14 -14.66
C ASN A 59 -4.93 7.53 -13.85
N PRO A 60 -3.66 7.74 -14.26
CA PRO A 60 -2.51 7.07 -13.66
C PRO A 60 -2.33 7.28 -12.16
N GLN A 61 -2.53 8.49 -11.66
CA GLN A 61 -2.30 8.78 -10.24
C GLN A 61 -3.34 8.08 -9.37
N LYS A 62 -4.62 8.22 -9.72
CA LYS A 62 -5.74 7.62 -8.98
C LYS A 62 -5.72 6.10 -9.08
N LYS A 63 -5.60 5.56 -10.30
CA LYS A 63 -5.72 4.12 -10.54
C LYS A 63 -4.54 3.32 -10.03
N LEU A 64 -3.32 3.85 -10.06
CA LEU A 64 -2.18 3.18 -9.43
C LEU A 64 -2.34 3.08 -7.91
N LEU A 65 -2.86 4.11 -7.25
CA LEU A 65 -3.12 4.07 -5.81
C LEU A 65 -4.25 3.09 -5.48
N GLU A 66 -5.37 3.14 -6.21
CA GLU A 66 -6.47 2.16 -6.05
C GLU A 66 -5.99 0.72 -6.24
N GLY A 67 -5.22 0.45 -7.29
CA GLY A 67 -4.65 -0.87 -7.54
C GLY A 67 -3.65 -1.31 -6.47
N LEU A 68 -2.86 -0.37 -5.94
CA LEU A 68 -1.90 -0.67 -4.87
C LEU A 68 -2.62 -1.03 -3.56
N SER A 69 -3.62 -0.24 -3.17
CA SER A 69 -4.48 -0.51 -2.02
C SER A 69 -5.19 -1.87 -2.15
N GLN A 70 -5.73 -2.17 -3.33
CA GLN A 70 -6.35 -3.46 -3.62
C GLN A 70 -5.35 -4.63 -3.53
N ALA A 71 -4.19 -4.51 -4.16
CA ALA A 71 -3.17 -5.54 -4.10
C ALA A 71 -2.67 -5.79 -2.67
N MET A 72 -2.48 -4.72 -1.89
CA MET A 72 -2.08 -4.79 -0.48
C MET A 72 -3.11 -5.56 0.37
N ARG A 73 -4.40 -5.32 0.12
CA ARG A 73 -5.46 -6.09 0.78
C ARG A 73 -5.38 -7.59 0.46
N TYR A 74 -4.99 -7.94 -0.78
CA TYR A 74 -4.92 -9.34 -1.21
C TYR A 74 -3.61 -10.04 -0.86
N SER A 75 -2.50 -9.32 -0.74
CA SER A 75 -1.22 -9.89 -0.31
C SER A 75 -1.29 -10.66 1.00
N ARG A 76 -2.18 -10.25 1.92
CA ARG A 76 -2.43 -10.98 3.17
C ARG A 76 -3.11 -12.34 2.94
N ILE A 77 -4.04 -12.43 2.00
CA ILE A 77 -4.79 -13.65 1.70
C ILE A 77 -3.89 -14.68 1.01
N TYR A 78 -3.01 -14.21 0.12
CA TYR A 78 -2.13 -15.06 -0.68
C TYR A 78 -0.71 -15.17 -0.11
N GLU A 79 -0.51 -14.68 1.11
CA GLU A 79 0.76 -14.73 1.86
C GLU A 79 1.99 -14.32 1.02
N THR A 80 1.85 -13.27 0.20
CA THR A 80 2.93 -12.77 -0.65
C THR A 80 3.11 -11.27 -0.52
N ASN A 81 4.36 -10.83 -0.46
CA ASN A 81 4.75 -9.42 -0.48
C ASN A 81 5.19 -8.95 -1.88
N GLN A 82 4.96 -9.75 -2.92
CA GLN A 82 5.34 -9.45 -4.29
C GLN A 82 4.13 -8.88 -5.04
N ILE A 83 4.03 -7.55 -5.12
CA ILE A 83 2.89 -6.84 -5.71
C ILE A 83 3.30 -6.12 -6.98
N MET A 84 2.42 -6.13 -7.97
CA MET A 84 2.52 -5.33 -9.18
C MET A 84 1.16 -4.73 -9.54
N VAL A 85 1.14 -3.46 -9.92
CA VAL A 85 -0.05 -2.78 -10.43
C VAL A 85 0.27 -2.27 -11.83
N ILE A 86 -0.55 -2.65 -12.80
CA ILE A 86 -0.43 -2.24 -14.19
C ILE A 86 -1.63 -1.35 -14.52
N ASN A 87 -1.39 -0.06 -14.71
CA ASN A 87 -2.41 0.89 -15.12
C ASN A 87 -2.26 1.26 -16.60
N TYR A 88 -3.19 0.77 -17.40
CA TYR A 88 -3.35 1.12 -18.80
C TYR A 88 -3.96 2.51 -18.97
N PRO A 89 -3.56 3.23 -20.03
CA PRO A 89 -4.17 4.50 -20.34
C PRO A 89 -5.59 4.27 -20.94
N PRO A 90 -6.54 5.21 -20.80
CA PRO A 90 -7.93 5.02 -21.21
C PRO A 90 -8.14 4.57 -22.66
N GLU A 91 -7.21 4.94 -23.55
CA GLU A 91 -7.25 4.69 -24.98
C GLU A 91 -7.23 3.20 -25.33
N ILE A 92 -6.76 2.33 -24.42
CA ILE A 92 -6.83 0.87 -24.61
C ILE A 92 -8.27 0.39 -24.79
N ARG A 93 -9.26 1.13 -24.28
CA ARG A 93 -10.68 0.77 -24.39
C ARG A 93 -11.21 0.80 -25.81
N SER A 94 -10.53 1.53 -26.69
CA SER A 94 -10.89 1.74 -28.10
C SER A 94 -9.98 0.96 -29.06
N CYS A 95 -9.14 0.06 -28.54
CA CYS A 95 -8.30 -0.81 -29.36
C CYS A 95 -9.15 -1.79 -30.18
N ASP A 96 -8.68 -2.12 -31.38
CA ASP A 96 -9.29 -3.18 -32.19
C ASP A 96 -9.15 -4.53 -31.46
N PRO A 97 -10.24 -5.27 -31.22
CA PRO A 97 -10.17 -6.61 -30.63
C PRO A 97 -9.20 -7.57 -31.33
N GLU A 98 -8.98 -7.42 -32.65
CA GLU A 98 -8.04 -8.26 -33.41
C GLU A 98 -6.56 -7.95 -33.08
N GLU A 99 -6.27 -6.71 -32.69
CA GLU A 99 -4.91 -6.23 -32.34
C GLU A 99 -4.66 -6.20 -30.82
N LEU A 100 -5.65 -6.63 -30.02
CA LEU A 100 -5.64 -6.46 -28.56
C LEU A 100 -4.44 -7.16 -27.91
N ASP A 101 -4.12 -8.38 -28.33
CA ASP A 101 -3.01 -9.17 -27.77
C ASP A 101 -1.66 -8.43 -27.88
N GLU A 102 -1.39 -7.86 -29.06
CA GLU A 102 -0.15 -7.11 -29.31
C GLU A 102 -0.16 -5.77 -28.60
N THR A 103 -1.30 -5.06 -28.64
CA THR A 103 -1.46 -3.75 -28.02
C THR A 103 -1.31 -3.84 -26.50
N VAL A 104 -1.88 -4.85 -25.85
CA VAL A 104 -1.77 -5.05 -24.40
C VAL A 104 -0.32 -5.20 -23.96
N LEU A 105 0.50 -5.92 -24.72
CA LEU A 105 1.89 -6.18 -24.38
C LEU A 105 2.82 -4.99 -24.70
N THR A 106 2.53 -4.26 -25.77
CA THR A 106 3.39 -3.17 -26.28
C THR A 106 3.01 -1.79 -25.75
N ALA A 107 1.78 -1.60 -25.27
CA ALA A 107 1.30 -0.33 -24.74
C ALA A 107 2.18 0.18 -23.60
N GLU A 108 2.47 1.47 -23.63
CA GLU A 108 3.22 2.15 -22.58
C GLU A 108 2.31 2.42 -21.38
N VAL A 109 2.47 1.62 -20.33
CA VAL A 109 1.62 1.63 -19.14
C VAL A 109 2.32 2.33 -17.97
N ASN A 110 1.52 2.82 -17.01
CA ASN A 110 2.05 3.26 -15.73
C ASN A 110 2.05 2.06 -14.79
N VAL A 111 3.17 1.79 -14.12
CA VAL A 111 3.33 0.62 -13.28
C VAL A 111 3.81 0.99 -11.89
N ALA A 112 3.37 0.22 -10.91
CA ALA A 112 3.94 0.22 -9.57
C ALA A 112 4.32 -1.21 -9.21
N VAL A 113 5.61 -1.46 -8.99
CA VAL A 113 6.16 -2.78 -8.71
C VAL A 113 6.82 -2.75 -7.34
N PHE A 114 6.34 -3.60 -6.43
CA PHE A 114 6.85 -3.77 -5.08
C PHE A 114 7.14 -5.24 -4.84
N THR A 115 8.34 -5.66 -5.21
CA THR A 115 8.83 -7.04 -5.11
C THR A 115 10.24 -7.07 -4.52
N GLU A 116 10.75 -8.24 -4.15
CA GLU A 116 12.14 -8.42 -3.75
C GLU A 116 13.13 -7.95 -4.84
N TYR A 117 12.72 -8.07 -6.10
CA TYR A 117 13.55 -7.83 -7.28
C TYR A 117 13.42 -6.40 -7.84
N MET A 118 12.29 -5.74 -7.60
CA MET A 118 11.96 -4.43 -8.15
C MET A 118 11.17 -3.59 -7.15
N ASN A 119 11.53 -2.33 -6.98
CA ASN A 119 10.79 -1.36 -6.17
C ASN A 119 10.73 -0.03 -6.94
N GLU A 120 9.81 0.07 -7.89
CA GLU A 120 9.75 1.17 -8.83
C GLU A 120 8.32 1.58 -9.19
N ILE A 121 8.16 2.88 -9.47
CA ILE A 121 6.97 3.43 -10.09
C ILE A 121 7.45 4.14 -11.34
N CYS A 122 7.09 3.61 -12.51
CA CYS A 122 7.62 4.06 -13.77
C CYS A 122 6.58 3.92 -14.89
N LYS A 123 6.96 4.38 -16.08
CA LYS A 123 6.20 4.18 -17.31
C LYS A 123 7.00 3.27 -18.22
N THR A 124 6.43 2.16 -18.68
CA THR A 124 7.14 1.16 -19.47
C THR A 124 6.16 0.30 -20.28
N PRO A 125 6.57 -0.24 -21.44
CA PRO A 125 5.83 -1.33 -22.09
C PRO A 125 5.76 -2.58 -21.22
N VAL A 126 4.63 -3.30 -21.28
CA VAL A 126 4.41 -4.50 -20.45
C VAL A 126 5.38 -5.62 -20.78
N TYR A 127 5.72 -5.85 -22.04
CA TYR A 127 6.71 -6.87 -22.40
C TYR A 127 8.07 -6.60 -21.74
N LYS A 128 8.52 -5.33 -21.71
CA LYS A 128 9.78 -4.93 -21.06
C LYS A 128 9.74 -5.16 -19.55
N LEU A 129 8.60 -4.86 -18.94
CA LEU A 129 8.38 -5.11 -17.51
C LEU A 129 8.53 -6.61 -17.18
N PHE A 130 7.90 -7.48 -17.98
CA PHE A 130 7.96 -8.92 -17.78
C PHE A 130 9.37 -9.49 -18.03
N ASP A 131 10.05 -8.99 -19.06
CA ASP A 131 11.45 -9.32 -19.35
C ASP A 131 12.38 -8.93 -18.20
N GLU A 132 12.25 -7.71 -17.69
CA GLU A 132 13.08 -7.22 -16.60
C GLU A 132 12.82 -7.99 -15.31
N LEU A 133 11.55 -8.25 -14.97
CA LEU A 133 11.19 -9.03 -13.79
C LEU A 133 11.74 -10.46 -13.88
N ALA A 134 11.56 -11.15 -15.02
CA ALA A 134 12.09 -12.50 -15.24
C ALA A 134 13.62 -12.54 -15.11
N SER A 135 14.31 -11.61 -15.77
CA SER A 135 15.76 -11.45 -15.75
C SER A 135 16.28 -11.23 -14.32
N ARG A 136 15.62 -10.37 -13.53
CA ARG A 136 16.05 -10.12 -12.14
C ARG A 136 15.81 -11.28 -11.20
N ILE A 137 14.71 -12.02 -11.38
CA ILE A 137 14.45 -13.26 -10.62
C ILE A 137 15.55 -14.28 -10.91
N GLU A 138 15.88 -14.50 -12.19
CA GLU A 138 16.91 -15.47 -12.61
C GLU A 138 18.30 -15.08 -12.11
N LYS A 139 18.65 -13.80 -12.15
CA LYS A 139 19.91 -13.26 -11.63
C LYS A 139 19.94 -13.13 -10.10
N LYS A 140 18.80 -13.36 -9.42
CA LYS A 140 18.61 -13.06 -7.99
C LYS A 140 19.03 -11.63 -7.61
N SER A 141 18.81 -10.69 -8.52
CA SER A 141 19.19 -9.29 -8.33
C SER A 141 18.11 -8.57 -7.53
N ARG A 142 18.43 -8.17 -6.31
CA ARG A 142 17.52 -7.40 -5.45
C ARG A 142 17.39 -5.96 -5.93
N GLY A 143 16.17 -5.43 -5.87
CA GLY A 143 15.88 -4.04 -6.24
C GLY A 143 16.34 -3.06 -5.15
N GLU A 144 16.82 -1.89 -5.57
CA GLU A 144 17.04 -0.77 -4.63
C GLU A 144 15.71 -0.14 -4.22
N ILE A 145 15.60 0.29 -2.96
CA ILE A 145 14.39 0.89 -2.42
C ILE A 145 14.46 2.40 -2.55
N SER A 146 13.53 2.96 -3.31
CA SER A 146 13.40 4.41 -3.51
C SER A 146 12.65 5.04 -2.34
N LEU A 147 13.27 6.06 -1.72
CA LEU A 147 12.62 6.91 -0.71
C LEU A 147 11.29 7.48 -1.22
N ARG A 148 11.24 7.88 -2.50
CA ARG A 148 10.01 8.43 -3.11
C ARG A 148 8.86 7.42 -3.08
N ASN A 149 9.15 6.15 -3.37
CA ASN A 149 8.13 5.11 -3.38
C ASN A 149 7.67 4.79 -1.96
N VAL A 150 8.61 4.73 -1.01
CA VAL A 150 8.30 4.56 0.41
C VAL A 150 7.38 5.67 0.91
N ILE A 151 7.67 6.94 0.58
CA ILE A 151 6.79 8.07 0.93
C ILE A 151 5.39 7.87 0.36
N LYS A 152 5.26 7.50 -0.92
CA LYS A 152 3.95 7.28 -1.55
C LYS A 152 3.15 6.17 -0.87
N VAL A 153 3.82 5.09 -0.49
CA VAL A 153 3.21 3.96 0.21
C VAL A 153 2.78 4.33 1.63
N ILE A 154 3.60 5.10 2.35
CA ILE A 154 3.24 5.63 3.68
C ILE A 154 2.05 6.60 3.58
N SER A 155 1.99 7.44 2.54
CA SER A 155 0.82 8.31 2.31
C SER A 155 -0.47 7.51 2.13
N GLU A 156 -0.41 6.34 1.49
CA GLU A 156 -1.55 5.44 1.37
C GLU A 156 -1.95 4.84 2.73
N ALA A 157 -0.97 4.43 3.54
CA ALA A 157 -1.22 3.95 4.90
C ALA A 157 -1.91 5.00 5.79
N ILE A 158 -1.49 6.27 5.67
CA ILE A 158 -2.12 7.39 6.37
C ILE A 158 -3.57 7.56 5.91
N ASN A 159 -3.82 7.51 4.60
CA ASN A 159 -5.18 7.65 4.07
C ASN A 159 -6.11 6.52 4.54
N GLU A 160 -5.62 5.29 4.63
CA GLU A 160 -6.40 4.14 5.14
C GLU A 160 -6.88 4.37 6.58
N ILE A 161 -5.99 4.86 7.44
CA ILE A 161 -6.34 5.18 8.84
C ILE A 161 -7.30 6.38 8.89
N LYS A 162 -7.10 7.42 8.07
CA LYS A 162 -8.02 8.59 8.00
C LYS A 162 -9.45 8.16 7.67
N VAL A 163 -9.61 7.31 6.66
CA VAL A 163 -10.92 6.78 6.25
C VAL A 163 -11.58 6.00 7.38
N THR A 164 -10.79 5.27 8.16
CA THR A 164 -11.28 4.48 9.29
C THR A 164 -11.67 5.37 10.47
N LEU A 165 -10.85 6.36 10.81
CA LEU A 165 -11.12 7.32 11.89
C LEU A 165 -12.38 8.15 11.62
N ARG A 166 -12.66 8.52 10.37
CA ARG A 166 -13.91 9.23 9.99
C ARG A 166 -15.21 8.47 10.31
N LYS A 167 -15.12 7.18 10.63
CA LYS A 167 -16.29 6.35 10.96
C LYS A 167 -16.47 6.12 12.46
N ILE A 168 -15.51 6.53 13.29
CA ILE A 168 -15.65 6.38 14.74
C ILE A 168 -16.58 7.47 15.29
N SER A 169 -17.02 7.29 16.54
CA SER A 169 -17.95 8.25 17.15
C SER A 169 -17.29 9.62 17.36
N GLU A 170 -18.07 10.70 17.25
CA GLU A 170 -17.62 12.07 17.57
C GLU A 170 -17.00 12.16 18.97
N GLN A 171 -17.56 11.41 19.93
CA GLN A 171 -17.06 11.35 21.31
C GLN A 171 -15.65 10.75 21.40
N ASP A 172 -15.34 9.73 20.58
CA ASP A 172 -14.00 9.12 20.57
C ASP A 172 -12.99 10.01 19.84
N ILE A 173 -13.42 10.71 18.79
CA ILE A 173 -12.61 11.75 18.14
C ILE A 173 -12.27 12.85 19.14
N GLU A 174 -13.26 13.39 19.87
CA GLU A 174 -13.05 14.43 20.86
C GLU A 174 -12.03 14.02 21.94
N LYS A 175 -12.12 12.77 22.44
CA LYS A 175 -11.11 12.22 23.37
C LYS A 175 -9.71 12.20 22.76
N LEU A 176 -9.57 11.77 21.50
CA LEU A 176 -8.29 11.73 20.80
C LEU A 176 -7.72 13.14 20.60
N VAL A 177 -8.55 14.12 20.21
CA VAL A 177 -8.05 15.49 20.03
C VAL A 177 -7.65 16.12 21.35
N ASN A 178 -8.42 15.90 22.41
CA ASN A 178 -8.09 16.36 23.77
C ASN A 178 -6.75 15.79 24.26
N LEU A 179 -6.41 14.54 23.92
CA LEU A 179 -5.11 13.96 24.29
C LEU A 179 -3.94 14.67 23.59
N ILE A 180 -4.12 15.11 22.34
CA ILE A 180 -3.07 15.75 21.55
C ILE A 180 -2.88 17.20 21.97
N THR A 181 -3.97 17.96 22.12
CA THR A 181 -3.94 19.41 22.31
C THR A 181 -4.01 19.82 23.77
N GLY A 182 -4.35 18.88 24.67
CA GLY A 182 -4.62 19.10 26.09
C GLY A 182 -5.95 19.81 26.38
N ARG A 183 -6.52 20.51 25.38
CA ARG A 183 -7.69 21.40 25.41
C ARG A 183 -8.26 21.54 23.99
N PHE A 184 -9.19 20.68 23.59
CA PHE A 184 -9.83 20.75 22.26
C PHE A 184 -10.53 22.09 22.02
N ASP A 185 -11.17 22.62 23.05
CA ASP A 185 -11.78 23.97 23.09
C ASP A 185 -10.79 25.09 22.74
N LEU A 186 -9.53 24.99 23.20
CA LEU A 186 -8.49 25.98 22.90
C LEU A 186 -7.94 25.80 21.48
N PHE A 187 -7.79 24.56 21.02
CA PHE A 187 -7.39 24.28 19.64
C PHE A 187 -8.43 24.81 18.64
N MET A 188 -9.71 24.60 18.92
CA MET A 188 -10.84 25.19 18.21
C MET A 188 -10.77 26.73 18.20
N ALA A 189 -10.61 27.34 19.38
CA ALA A 189 -10.58 28.80 19.54
C ALA A 189 -9.34 29.48 18.92
N LEU A 190 -8.22 28.76 18.77
CA LEU A 190 -6.99 29.23 18.12
C LEU A 190 -6.93 28.92 16.63
N SER A 191 -7.75 27.98 16.15
CA SER A 191 -7.82 27.71 14.72
C SER A 191 -8.47 28.91 14.03
N GLU A 192 -7.88 29.40 12.94
CA GLU A 192 -8.53 30.39 12.06
C GLU A 192 -9.71 29.79 11.28
N LEU A 193 -9.97 28.50 11.49
CA LEU A 193 -11.04 27.73 10.87
C LEU A 193 -12.37 28.11 11.55
N ARG A 194 -13.38 28.36 10.72
CA ARG A 194 -14.69 28.84 11.19
C ARG A 194 -15.69 27.72 11.40
N ASP A 195 -15.33 26.50 11.03
CA ASP A 195 -16.20 25.33 10.96
C ASP A 195 -15.63 24.18 11.81
N GLU A 196 -16.44 23.65 12.72
CA GLU A 196 -16.07 22.53 13.60
C GLU A 196 -15.66 21.29 12.81
N SER A 197 -16.29 21.06 11.64
CA SER A 197 -15.96 19.94 10.77
C SER A 197 -14.58 20.09 10.10
N GLU A 198 -14.11 21.32 9.86
CA GLU A 198 -12.75 21.55 9.34
C GLU A 198 -11.70 21.23 10.41
N VAL A 199 -11.96 21.60 11.66
CA VAL A 199 -11.07 21.31 12.77
C VAL A 199 -11.00 19.81 13.06
N GLU A 200 -12.15 19.12 13.01
CA GLU A 200 -12.22 17.66 13.13
C GLU A 200 -11.37 16.98 12.04
N ASN A 201 -11.48 17.42 10.79
CA ASN A 201 -10.66 16.89 9.69
C ASN A 201 -9.17 17.10 9.92
N VAL A 202 -8.75 18.27 10.42
CA VAL A 202 -7.35 18.53 10.77
C VAL A 202 -6.88 17.63 11.90
N ALA A 203 -7.74 17.39 12.90
CA ALA A 203 -7.40 16.49 14.00
C ALA A 203 -7.26 15.04 13.53
N ILE A 204 -8.20 14.54 12.72
CA ILE A 204 -8.12 13.20 12.09
C ILE A 204 -6.82 13.08 11.30
N ASP A 205 -6.47 14.11 10.52
CA ASP A 205 -5.23 14.13 9.76
C ASP A 205 -4.02 13.96 10.67
N LEU A 206 -3.95 14.73 11.76
CA LEU A 206 -2.83 14.70 12.69
C LEU A 206 -2.75 13.37 13.47
N ILE A 207 -3.87 12.85 13.97
CA ILE A 207 -3.96 11.52 14.62
C ILE A 207 -3.44 10.45 13.66
N SER A 208 -3.85 10.52 12.39
CA SER A 208 -3.45 9.57 11.35
C SER A 208 -1.94 9.57 11.09
N TYR A 209 -1.34 10.76 11.06
CA TYR A 209 0.10 10.91 10.94
C TYR A 209 0.84 10.34 12.16
N ILE A 210 0.37 10.64 13.38
CA ILE A 210 1.04 10.17 14.61
C ILE A 210 1.01 8.64 14.69
N ILE A 211 -0.17 8.02 14.52
CA ILE A 211 -0.31 6.55 14.56
C ILE A 211 0.60 5.91 13.50
N THR A 212 0.56 6.40 12.26
CA THR A 212 1.38 5.83 11.18
C THR A 212 2.88 5.98 11.48
N ASN A 213 3.29 7.13 12.02
CA ASN A 213 4.68 7.37 12.39
C ASN A 213 5.14 6.49 13.56
N GLN A 214 4.29 6.26 14.57
CA GLN A 214 4.59 5.35 15.68
C GLN A 214 4.80 3.91 15.20
N ILE A 215 3.95 3.43 14.29
CA ILE A 215 4.10 2.10 13.68
C ILE A 215 5.34 2.04 12.78
N LEU A 216 5.57 3.07 11.95
CA LEU A 216 6.75 3.19 11.08
C LEU A 216 8.05 3.17 11.88
N PHE A 217 8.11 3.94 12.96
CA PHE A 217 9.29 4.01 13.81
C PHE A 217 9.57 2.66 14.46
N TYR A 218 8.54 2.01 15.01
CA TYR A 218 8.67 0.68 15.59
C TYR A 218 9.18 -0.35 14.57
N HIS A 219 8.59 -0.36 13.37
CA HIS A 219 9.00 -1.24 12.28
C HIS A 219 10.47 -1.03 11.89
N ILE A 220 10.89 0.22 11.69
CA ILE A 220 12.30 0.53 11.35
C ILE A 220 13.23 0.10 12.48
N TYR A 221 12.87 0.38 13.74
CA TYR A 221 13.70 0.08 14.89
C TYR A 221 13.84 -1.42 15.11
N SER A 222 12.75 -2.19 15.08
CA SER A 222 12.77 -3.65 15.18
C SER A 222 13.67 -4.26 14.11
N LYS A 223 13.51 -3.85 12.85
CA LYS A 223 14.33 -4.34 11.73
C LYS A 223 15.82 -3.98 11.81
N LYS A 224 16.15 -2.75 12.22
CA LYS A 224 17.55 -2.30 12.25
C LYS A 224 18.30 -2.74 13.50
N SER A 225 17.62 -2.80 14.64
CA SER A 225 18.26 -3.10 15.92
C SER A 225 18.20 -4.58 16.29
N GLY A 226 17.13 -5.29 15.89
CA GLY A 226 16.84 -6.65 16.34
C GLY A 226 16.56 -6.77 17.85
N LYS A 227 16.41 -5.65 18.56
CA LYS A 227 16.27 -5.63 20.03
C LYS A 227 14.84 -5.80 20.53
N VAL A 228 13.87 -5.60 19.64
CA VAL A 228 12.44 -5.74 19.93
C VAL A 228 11.82 -6.63 18.85
N PRO A 229 10.76 -7.37 19.16
CA PRO A 229 10.08 -8.21 18.17
C PRO A 229 9.58 -7.36 17.00
N GLU A 230 9.54 -7.96 15.81
CA GLU A 230 8.91 -7.30 14.66
C GLU A 230 7.40 -7.25 14.85
N LEU A 231 6.75 -6.21 14.33
CA LEU A 231 5.29 -6.17 14.30
C LEU A 231 4.77 -7.22 13.33
N GLU A 232 3.92 -8.10 13.83
CA GLU A 232 3.15 -9.03 13.03
C GLU A 232 1.67 -8.63 12.99
N HIS A 233 0.84 -9.46 12.38
CA HIS A 233 -0.60 -9.26 12.44
C HIS A 233 -1.08 -9.25 13.90
N ILE A 234 -1.76 -8.19 14.30
CA ILE A 234 -2.32 -8.03 15.65
C ILE A 234 -3.77 -8.52 15.72
N ASN A 235 -4.12 -9.19 16.81
CA ASN A 235 -5.48 -9.68 17.08
C ASN A 235 -6.28 -8.74 18.01
N SER A 236 -5.62 -7.76 18.63
CA SER A 236 -6.24 -6.71 19.45
C SER A 236 -5.39 -5.44 19.47
N LEU A 237 -5.95 -4.30 19.90
CA LEU A 237 -5.17 -3.08 20.13
C LEU A 237 -4.16 -3.27 21.26
N SER A 238 -4.51 -4.05 22.28
CA SER A 238 -3.62 -4.35 23.41
C SER A 238 -2.32 -5.03 23.00
N GLU A 239 -2.33 -5.86 21.95
CA GLU A 239 -1.08 -6.43 21.40
C GLU A 239 -0.16 -5.33 20.84
N LEU A 240 -0.71 -4.37 20.10
CA LEU A 240 0.07 -3.25 19.56
C LEU A 240 0.58 -2.30 20.67
N ILE A 241 -0.25 -2.04 21.68
CA ILE A 241 0.15 -1.26 22.86
C ILE A 241 1.32 -1.95 23.58
N ALA A 242 1.23 -3.27 23.80
CA ALA A 242 2.31 -4.03 24.43
C ALA A 242 3.62 -3.95 23.62
N HIS A 243 3.55 -3.93 22.28
CA HIS A 243 4.72 -3.66 21.46
C HIS A 243 5.30 -2.27 21.73
N PHE A 244 4.47 -1.23 21.80
CA PHE A 244 4.92 0.15 22.05
C PHE A 244 5.50 0.33 23.45
N ASP A 245 4.99 -0.37 24.45
CA ASP A 245 5.58 -0.33 25.80
C ASP A 245 7.04 -0.78 25.80
N ILE A 246 7.37 -1.86 25.08
CA ILE A 246 8.74 -2.40 24.97
C ILE A 246 9.72 -1.33 24.44
N ILE A 247 9.31 -0.50 23.47
CA ILE A 247 10.22 0.52 22.91
C ILE A 247 10.33 1.77 23.78
N THR A 248 9.31 2.07 24.59
CA THR A 248 9.36 3.21 25.54
C THR A 248 10.35 2.98 26.68
N ASP A 249 10.55 1.72 27.08
CA ASP A 249 11.55 1.30 28.07
C ASP A 249 12.99 1.52 27.59
N ILE A 250 13.21 1.64 26.27
CA ILE A 250 14.52 1.86 25.64
C ILE A 250 14.76 3.38 25.36
N ASN A 251 14.03 4.26 26.05
CA ASN A 251 14.21 5.72 26.04
C ASN A 251 13.69 6.44 24.77
N PHE A 252 12.78 5.84 24.01
CA PHE A 252 12.09 6.49 22.86
C PHE A 252 10.79 7.18 23.25
N LYS A 253 10.66 7.58 24.53
CA LYS A 253 9.42 8.10 25.11
C LYS A 253 8.80 9.19 24.26
N VAL A 254 9.57 10.15 23.73
CA VAL A 254 9.10 11.32 22.95
C VAL A 254 8.09 10.98 21.85
N ILE A 255 8.28 9.89 21.10
CA ILE A 255 7.40 9.50 19.99
C ILE A 255 6.11 8.81 20.49
N TYR A 256 6.19 8.19 21.66
CA TYR A 256 5.13 7.35 22.24
C TYR A 256 4.48 7.98 23.47
N GLN A 257 4.80 9.24 23.83
CA GLN A 257 4.16 9.93 24.97
C GLN A 257 2.67 10.16 24.72
N ILE A 258 2.30 10.31 23.46
CA ILE A 258 0.90 10.45 23.05
C ILE A 258 0.34 9.04 22.85
N ASP A 259 -0.33 8.54 23.87
CA ASP A 259 -0.96 7.22 23.88
C ASP A 259 -2.32 7.24 23.17
N LEU A 260 -2.27 7.42 21.84
CA LEU A 260 -3.48 7.42 21.00
C LEU A 260 -4.16 6.05 20.98
N LEU A 261 -3.38 4.96 21.04
CA LEU A 261 -3.91 3.61 20.85
C LEU A 261 -4.83 3.19 22.00
N SER A 262 -4.54 3.59 23.24
CA SER A 262 -5.40 3.30 24.39
C SER A 262 -6.76 4.02 24.36
N ILE A 263 -6.91 5.05 23.52
CA ILE A 263 -8.17 5.78 23.34
C ILE A 263 -8.99 5.24 22.16
N LEU A 264 -8.33 4.62 21.17
CA LEU A 264 -9.04 4.09 20.01
C LEU A 264 -10.07 3.03 20.44
N PRO A 265 -11.27 3.04 19.84
CA PRO A 265 -12.25 2.01 20.11
C PRO A 265 -11.74 0.65 19.60
N GLU A 266 -11.78 -0.38 20.45
CA GLU A 266 -11.47 -1.75 20.07
C GLU A 266 -12.60 -2.28 19.17
N ASN A 267 -12.38 -2.26 17.85
CA ASN A 267 -13.28 -2.83 16.87
C ASN A 267 -12.50 -3.39 15.67
N ASP A 268 -13.19 -4.22 14.90
CA ASP A 268 -12.59 -4.92 13.76
C ASP A 268 -12.11 -3.97 12.66
N GLU A 269 -12.81 -2.86 12.40
CA GLU A 269 -12.41 -1.90 11.36
C GLU A 269 -11.09 -1.20 11.70
N ILE A 270 -10.94 -0.71 12.93
CA ILE A 270 -9.69 -0.09 13.41
C ILE A 270 -8.57 -1.11 13.41
N ARG A 271 -8.81 -2.32 13.93
CA ARG A 271 -7.81 -3.39 13.97
C ARG A 271 -7.36 -3.80 12.57
N GLU A 272 -8.28 -3.94 11.63
CA GLU A 272 -7.96 -4.24 10.24
C GLU A 272 -7.15 -3.11 9.59
N SER A 273 -7.50 -1.85 9.88
CA SER A 273 -6.79 -0.68 9.37
C SER A 273 -5.35 -0.60 9.87
N LEU A 274 -5.12 -0.83 11.17
CA LEU A 274 -3.77 -0.92 11.74
C LEU A 274 -2.96 -2.07 11.16
N ASN A 275 -3.56 -3.24 11.02
CA ASN A 275 -2.93 -4.40 10.37
C ASN A 275 -2.55 -4.12 8.91
N LYS A 276 -3.38 -3.37 8.18
CA LYS A 276 -3.02 -2.91 6.83
C LYS A 276 -1.78 -2.02 6.88
N ILE A 277 -1.68 -1.07 7.80
CA ILE A 277 -0.48 -0.23 7.94
C ILE A 277 0.77 -1.09 8.19
N ILE A 278 0.71 -2.02 9.16
CA ILE A 278 1.83 -2.91 9.48
C ILE A 278 2.28 -3.66 8.22
N HIS A 279 1.34 -4.22 7.47
CA HIS A 279 1.61 -4.93 6.23
C HIS A 279 2.19 -4.02 5.14
N ILE A 280 1.63 -2.82 4.98
CA ILE A 280 2.09 -1.81 4.03
C ILE A 280 3.55 -1.43 4.28
N LEU A 281 3.93 -1.27 5.55
CA LEU A 281 5.30 -0.95 5.94
C LEU A 281 6.27 -2.11 5.66
N LYS A 282 5.83 -3.36 5.88
CA LYS A 282 6.60 -4.56 5.48
C LYS A 282 6.82 -4.65 3.98
N LEU A 283 5.85 -4.23 3.17
CA LEU A 283 5.97 -4.18 1.72
C LEU A 283 6.97 -3.08 1.28
N ALA A 284 6.77 -1.88 1.82
CA ALA A 284 7.57 -0.70 1.49
C ALA A 284 9.04 -0.86 1.87
N ARG A 285 9.32 -1.63 2.93
CA ARG A 285 10.67 -1.88 3.47
C ARG A 285 11.43 -0.57 3.72
N PRO A 286 10.84 0.40 4.45
CA PRO A 286 11.44 1.71 4.69
C PRO A 286 12.81 1.61 5.37
N GLU A 287 13.07 0.54 6.11
CA GLU A 287 14.36 0.28 6.77
C GLU A 287 15.54 0.13 5.80
N LYS A 288 15.27 -0.25 4.53
CA LYS A 288 16.29 -0.46 3.49
C LYS A 288 16.51 0.77 2.61
N VAL A 289 15.82 1.89 2.87
CA VAL A 289 16.12 3.15 2.20
C VAL A 289 17.53 3.56 2.58
N LYS A 290 18.45 3.53 1.61
CA LYS A 290 19.77 4.11 1.76
C LYS A 290 19.61 5.63 1.78
N THR A 291 19.58 6.24 2.96
CA THR A 291 19.60 7.69 3.08
C THR A 291 20.97 8.20 2.65
N ARG A 292 21.05 8.79 1.46
CA ARG A 292 22.11 9.75 1.14
C ARG A 292 21.77 11.07 1.82
N LEU A 293 22.03 11.17 3.13
CA LEU A 293 22.10 12.46 3.79
C LEU A 293 23.43 13.10 3.35
N ASN A 294 23.35 14.10 2.48
CA ASN A 294 24.46 15.01 2.14
C ASN A 294 25.79 14.35 1.69
N GLY A 295 25.73 13.40 0.75
CA GLY A 295 26.93 12.98 0.02
C GLY A 295 27.92 12.08 0.76
N GLN A 296 27.60 11.55 1.94
CA GLN A 296 28.39 10.51 2.60
C GLN A 296 27.56 9.25 2.83
N ILE A 297 28.14 8.11 2.47
CA ILE A 297 27.56 6.78 2.70
C ILE A 297 27.73 6.47 4.18
N ILE A 298 26.62 6.32 4.90
CA ILE A 298 26.64 5.61 6.19
C ILE A 298 26.28 4.16 5.86
N SER A 299 27.31 3.32 5.85
CA SER A 299 27.23 1.86 5.71
C SER A 299 26.89 1.19 7.03
#